data_AF-A0ABD5SDR1-F1
#
_entry.id   AF-A0ABD5SDR1-F1
#
_cell.length_a   1.000
_cell.length_b   1.000
_cell.length_c   1.000
_cell.angle_alpha   90.00
_cell.angle_beta   90.00
_cell.angle_gamma   90.00
#
_symmetry.space_group_name_H-M   'P 1'
#
loop_
_entity.id
_entity.type
_entity.pdbx_description
1 polymer ?
#
loop_
_entity_poly.entity_id
_entity_poly.type
_entity_poly.pdbx_seq_one_letter_code
_entity_poly.pdbx_strand_id
1 'polypeptide(L)'
;GPAIAAAMEAGLASGGATVLRAGQLPTPGLAYASQGRYGVMLTASHNPPTDNGIKLFRDGVEFDRGLERAVEARVADEEPPADWDAWTTTERIDTLDTYLDAVEAYARSFGEGGTAHGEPDRTDDQTNRTDDEDGDTTDLDGLRIAVDCGNGMAGPATPTVLRELGATVVTLNGNVDGHFPGRGSKPTPETLRDLRAFIADANEGVTDPGRAGPDGDAEGFAFGIGHDGDADRFVLVDADGDVVHEDTVLAILAERYVRRADADDPVVVTTPNASGRIDERV
;
A
#
# COMPACT_ATOMS: atom_id res chain seq x y z
N GLY A 1 0.63 -6.61 -17.33
CA GLY A 1 1.49 -5.85 -18.28
C GLY A 1 0.67 -5.10 -19.34
N PRO A 2 1.28 -4.24 -20.18
CA PRO A 2 0.56 -3.36 -21.12
C PRO A 2 -0.33 -4.08 -22.16
N ALA A 3 0.07 -5.26 -22.64
CA ALA A 3 -0.74 -6.02 -23.58
C ALA A 3 -2.06 -6.52 -22.96
N ILE A 4 -1.99 -7.05 -21.73
CA ILE A 4 -3.17 -7.51 -20.99
C ILE A 4 -4.07 -6.31 -20.64
N ALA A 5 -3.48 -5.16 -20.32
CA ALA A 5 -4.20 -3.91 -20.11
C ALA A 5 -5.03 -3.50 -21.33
N ALA A 6 -4.41 -3.46 -22.51
CA ALA A 6 -5.11 -3.13 -23.75
C ALA A 6 -6.23 -4.13 -24.08
N ALA A 7 -6.00 -5.43 -23.86
CA ALA A 7 -7.01 -6.45 -24.06
C ALA A 7 -8.20 -6.29 -23.10
N MET A 8 -7.93 -6.00 -21.82
CA MET A 8 -8.96 -5.75 -20.82
C MET A 8 -9.78 -4.49 -21.14
N GLU A 9 -9.11 -3.39 -21.51
CA GLU A 9 -9.77 -2.14 -21.93
C GLU A 9 -10.70 -2.38 -23.13
N ALA A 10 -10.23 -3.08 -24.15
CA ALA A 10 -11.05 -3.40 -25.33
C ALA A 10 -12.25 -4.31 -24.98
N GLY A 11 -12.03 -5.33 -24.16
CA GLY A 11 -13.09 -6.23 -23.69
C GLY A 11 -14.18 -5.48 -22.92
N LEU A 12 -13.80 -4.66 -21.94
CA LEU A 12 -14.76 -3.87 -21.15
C LEU A 12 -15.51 -2.83 -22.00
N ALA A 13 -14.80 -2.14 -22.90
CA ALA A 13 -15.41 -1.12 -23.76
C ALA A 13 -16.42 -1.72 -24.75
N SER A 14 -16.09 -2.87 -25.34
CA SER A 14 -17.02 -3.62 -26.20
C SER A 14 -18.18 -4.28 -25.43
N GLY A 15 -18.01 -4.51 -24.12
CA GLY A 15 -19.09 -4.89 -23.20
C GLY A 15 -20.02 -3.74 -22.80
N GLY A 16 -19.76 -2.52 -23.29
CA GLY A 16 -20.56 -1.32 -22.99
C GLY A 16 -20.20 -0.62 -21.68
N ALA A 17 -19.10 -1.00 -21.02
CA ALA A 17 -18.65 -0.33 -19.79
C ALA A 17 -17.81 0.90 -20.12
N THR A 18 -18.07 2.06 -19.49
CA THR A 18 -17.15 3.21 -19.60
C THR A 18 -15.85 2.88 -18.86
N VAL A 19 -14.71 2.94 -19.55
CA VAL A 19 -13.42 2.47 -19.00
C VAL A 19 -12.55 3.64 -18.58
N LEU A 20 -12.08 3.61 -17.33
CA LEU A 20 -11.11 4.57 -16.80
C LEU A 20 -9.77 3.88 -16.55
N ARG A 21 -8.72 4.30 -17.24
CA ARG A 21 -7.38 3.73 -17.16
C ARG A 21 -6.52 4.51 -16.16
N ALA A 22 -6.38 3.95 -14.96
CA ALA A 22 -5.60 4.52 -13.84
C ALA A 22 -4.07 4.33 -13.92
N GLY A 23 -3.56 3.74 -15.00
CA GLY A 23 -2.11 3.61 -15.20
C GLY A 23 -1.45 2.54 -14.31
N GLN A 24 -0.35 2.90 -13.66
CA GLN A 24 0.40 2.05 -12.74
C GLN A 24 0.25 2.60 -11.33
N LEU A 25 -0.28 1.78 -10.42
CA LEU A 25 -0.52 2.12 -9.02
C LEU A 25 -0.48 0.86 -8.14
N PRO A 26 -0.24 0.97 -6.83
CA PRO A 26 -0.43 -0.13 -5.88
C PRO A 26 -1.85 -0.73 -5.97
N THR A 27 -2.00 -2.00 -5.62
CA THR A 27 -3.34 -2.63 -5.49
C THR A 27 -4.24 -1.87 -4.50
N PRO A 28 -3.75 -1.41 -3.32
CA PRO A 28 -4.53 -0.54 -2.43
C PRO A 28 -4.93 0.80 -3.07
N GLY A 29 -4.11 1.33 -3.99
CA GLY A 29 -4.45 2.52 -4.77
C GLY A 29 -5.63 2.28 -5.72
N LEU A 30 -5.71 1.11 -6.34
CA LEU A 30 -6.89 0.73 -7.12
C LEU A 30 -8.12 0.54 -6.23
N ALA A 31 -7.96 -0.10 -5.07
CA ALA A 31 -9.04 -0.24 -4.10
C ALA A 31 -9.63 1.15 -3.77
N TYR A 32 -8.78 2.12 -3.41
CA TYR A 32 -9.19 3.51 -3.20
C TYR A 32 -9.91 4.13 -4.41
N ALA A 33 -9.33 4.03 -5.61
CA ALA A 33 -9.90 4.61 -6.82
C ALA A 33 -11.23 3.96 -7.26
N SER A 34 -11.50 2.73 -6.82
CA SER A 34 -12.70 1.96 -7.19
C SER A 34 -13.88 2.12 -6.21
N GLN A 35 -13.76 2.94 -5.18
CA GLN A 35 -14.90 3.30 -4.32
C GLN A 35 -16.04 3.91 -5.15
N GLY A 36 -17.26 3.42 -4.94
CA GLY A 36 -18.45 3.74 -5.72
C GLY A 36 -18.47 3.18 -7.15
N ARG A 37 -17.51 2.31 -7.52
CA ARG A 37 -17.31 1.80 -8.89
C ARG A 37 -16.86 0.34 -8.89
N TYR A 38 -16.57 -0.19 -10.08
CA TYR A 38 -15.86 -1.45 -10.27
C TYR A 38 -14.40 -1.16 -10.64
N GLY A 39 -13.48 -2.03 -10.20
CA GLY A 39 -12.06 -1.94 -10.50
C GLY A 39 -11.51 -3.25 -11.05
N VAL A 40 -10.48 -3.16 -11.89
CA VAL A 40 -9.75 -4.31 -12.44
C VAL A 40 -8.25 -4.09 -12.27
N MET A 41 -7.60 -4.88 -11.42
CA MET A 41 -6.16 -4.86 -11.23
C MET A 41 -5.49 -5.92 -12.07
N LEU A 42 -4.39 -5.58 -12.72
CA LEU A 42 -3.55 -6.53 -13.45
C LEU A 42 -2.27 -6.79 -12.68
N THR A 43 -2.29 -7.88 -11.90
CA THR A 43 -1.24 -8.22 -10.95
C THR A 43 -1.24 -9.72 -10.67
N ALA A 44 -0.06 -10.28 -10.40
CA ALA A 44 0.07 -11.59 -9.78
C ALA A 44 0.66 -11.50 -8.35
N SER A 45 0.56 -10.32 -7.73
CA SER A 45 1.06 -10.01 -6.38
C SER A 45 2.52 -10.46 -6.20
N HIS A 46 2.72 -11.57 -5.50
CA HIS A 46 4.02 -12.07 -5.08
C HIS A 46 4.61 -13.15 -6.00
N ASN A 47 3.93 -13.47 -7.10
CA ASN A 47 4.37 -14.48 -8.07
C ASN A 47 5.62 -14.06 -8.88
N PRO A 48 6.29 -15.02 -9.53
CA PRO A 48 7.43 -14.73 -10.42
C PRO A 48 7.08 -13.80 -11.60
N PRO A 49 8.10 -13.19 -12.25
CA PRO A 49 7.92 -12.27 -13.39
C PRO A 49 7.11 -12.82 -14.57
N THR A 50 7.08 -14.14 -14.73
CA THR A 50 6.37 -14.81 -15.84
C THR A 50 4.85 -14.80 -15.68
N ASP A 51 4.36 -14.51 -14.48
CA ASP A 51 2.95 -14.62 -14.15
C ASP A 51 2.25 -13.26 -14.23
N ASN A 52 0.97 -13.29 -14.55
CA ASN A 52 0.07 -12.15 -14.41
C ASN A 52 -1.32 -12.66 -14.01
N GLY A 53 -2.14 -11.77 -13.45
CA GLY A 53 -3.46 -12.12 -12.95
C GLY A 53 -4.41 -10.94 -13.06
N ILE A 54 -5.68 -11.21 -12.77
CA ILE A 54 -6.75 -10.22 -12.77
C ILE A 54 -7.39 -10.28 -11.38
N LYS A 55 -7.34 -9.18 -10.63
CA LYS A 55 -8.16 -9.01 -9.42
C LYS A 55 -9.31 -8.07 -9.75
N LEU A 56 -10.51 -8.39 -9.29
CA LEU A 56 -11.73 -7.61 -9.53
C LEU A 56 -12.18 -6.95 -8.24
N PHE A 57 -12.58 -5.69 -8.33
CA PHE A 57 -12.99 -4.87 -7.18
C PHE A 57 -14.39 -4.31 -7.40
N ARG A 58 -15.18 -4.22 -6.33
CA ARG A 58 -16.43 -3.47 -6.25
C ARG A 58 -16.37 -2.61 -5.01
N ASP A 59 -16.56 -1.31 -5.19
CA ASP A 59 -16.63 -0.36 -4.08
C ASP A 59 -15.39 -0.41 -3.15
N GLY A 60 -14.20 -0.53 -3.77
CA GLY A 60 -12.93 -0.65 -3.05
C GLY A 60 -12.65 -1.99 -2.39
N VAL A 61 -13.54 -2.97 -2.50
CA VAL A 61 -13.34 -4.31 -1.93
C VAL A 61 -13.17 -5.33 -3.06
N GLU A 62 -12.22 -6.26 -2.89
CA GLU A 62 -12.04 -7.36 -3.83
C GLU A 62 -13.31 -8.23 -3.91
N PHE A 63 -13.60 -8.76 -5.10
CA PHE A 63 -14.77 -9.61 -5.31
C PHE A 63 -14.78 -10.81 -4.37
N ASP A 64 -15.95 -11.09 -3.80
CA ASP A 64 -16.17 -12.33 -3.08
C ASP A 64 -16.33 -13.51 -4.04
N ARG A 65 -16.34 -14.73 -3.47
CA ARG A 65 -16.52 -15.98 -4.24
C ARG A 65 -17.82 -16.03 -5.04
N GLY A 66 -18.85 -15.29 -4.64
CA GLY A 66 -20.12 -15.25 -5.35
C GLY A 66 -20.00 -14.43 -6.64
N LEU A 67 -19.41 -13.23 -6.54
CA LEU A 67 -19.14 -12.37 -7.68
C LEU A 67 -18.13 -13.00 -8.65
N GLU A 68 -17.06 -13.63 -8.14
CA GLU A 68 -16.10 -14.36 -8.96
C GLU A 68 -16.79 -15.45 -9.79
N ARG A 69 -17.59 -16.31 -9.17
CA ARG A 69 -18.33 -17.37 -9.90
C ARG A 69 -19.31 -16.80 -10.93
N ALA A 70 -19.91 -15.65 -10.66
CA ALA A 70 -20.80 -15.00 -11.60
C ALA A 70 -20.06 -14.47 -12.84
N VAL A 71 -18.78 -14.10 -12.70
CA VAL A 71 -17.91 -13.76 -13.84
C VAL A 71 -17.48 -15.04 -14.56
N GLU A 72 -17.03 -16.06 -13.83
CA GLU A 72 -16.63 -17.35 -14.41
C GLU A 72 -17.75 -17.99 -15.25
N ALA A 73 -18.99 -17.95 -14.76
CA ALA A 73 -20.15 -18.47 -15.48
C ALA A 73 -20.37 -17.75 -16.82
N ARG A 74 -20.34 -16.41 -16.84
CA ARG A 74 -20.52 -15.62 -18.08
C ARG A 74 -19.40 -15.85 -19.08
N VAL A 75 -18.16 -16.01 -18.59
CA VAL A 75 -17.02 -16.35 -19.45
C VAL A 75 -17.19 -17.74 -20.05
N ALA A 76 -17.65 -18.72 -19.25
CA ALA A 76 -17.89 -20.09 -19.71
C ALA A 76 -19.07 -20.19 -20.70
N ASP A 77 -20.07 -19.32 -20.55
CA ASP A 77 -21.23 -19.24 -21.45
C ASP A 77 -20.90 -18.51 -22.77
N GLU A 78 -19.68 -18.00 -22.94
CA GLU A 78 -19.21 -17.26 -24.12
C GLU A 78 -20.19 -16.12 -24.50
N GLU A 79 -20.70 -15.39 -23.51
CA GLU A 79 -21.64 -14.29 -23.75
C GLU A 79 -21.04 -13.29 -24.75
N PRO A 80 -21.76 -12.94 -25.84
CA PRO A 80 -21.24 -12.01 -26.82
C PRO A 80 -21.09 -10.60 -26.22
N PRO A 81 -20.18 -9.77 -26.78
CA PRO A 81 -20.11 -8.37 -26.41
C PRO A 81 -21.43 -7.64 -26.71
N ALA A 82 -21.56 -6.42 -26.20
CA ALA A 82 -22.70 -5.58 -26.52
C ALA A 82 -22.74 -5.25 -28.03
N ASP A 83 -23.92 -4.84 -28.51
CA ASP A 83 -24.07 -4.32 -29.87
C ASP A 83 -23.09 -3.16 -30.12
N TRP A 84 -22.61 -3.04 -31.36
CA TRP A 84 -21.51 -2.14 -31.72
C TRP A 84 -21.78 -0.66 -31.40
N ASP A 85 -23.05 -0.26 -31.37
CA ASP A 85 -23.50 1.10 -31.07
C ASP A 85 -23.58 1.37 -29.55
N ALA A 86 -23.44 0.35 -28.71
CA ALA A 86 -23.28 0.45 -27.27
C ALA A 86 -21.82 0.45 -26.82
N TRP A 87 -20.86 0.29 -27.74
CA TRP A 87 -19.44 0.31 -27.39
C TRP A 87 -19.02 1.69 -26.89
N THR A 88 -18.20 1.70 -25.85
CA THR A 88 -17.73 2.91 -25.16
C THR A 88 -16.27 3.21 -25.51
N THR A 89 -15.75 4.30 -24.94
CA THR A 89 -14.35 4.69 -25.03
C THR A 89 -13.63 4.51 -23.70
N THR A 90 -12.30 4.48 -23.78
CA THR A 90 -11.41 4.51 -22.61
C THR A 90 -10.86 5.90 -22.40
N GLU A 91 -10.90 6.39 -21.16
CA GLU A 91 -10.25 7.62 -20.73
C GLU A 91 -9.12 7.31 -19.76
N ARG A 92 -8.05 8.10 -19.76
CA ARG A 92 -6.98 7.98 -18.75
C ARG A 92 -7.29 8.88 -17.58
N ILE A 93 -7.09 8.37 -16.38
CA ILE A 93 -7.20 9.12 -15.13
C ILE A 93 -5.90 9.01 -14.36
N ASP A 94 -5.59 10.04 -13.58
CA ASP A 94 -4.54 10.00 -12.58
C ASP A 94 -5.18 9.90 -11.20
N THR A 95 -4.81 8.87 -10.45
CA THR A 95 -5.36 8.61 -9.11
C THR A 95 -4.27 8.34 -8.09
N LEU A 96 -3.00 8.29 -8.52
CA LEU A 96 -1.91 7.93 -7.62
C LEU A 96 -1.75 9.04 -6.58
N ASP A 97 -1.60 10.29 -7.02
CA ASP A 97 -1.40 11.43 -6.13
C ASP A 97 -2.53 11.56 -5.10
N THR A 98 -3.80 11.48 -5.53
CA THR A 98 -4.94 11.53 -4.60
C THR A 98 -4.97 10.36 -3.60
N TYR A 99 -4.48 9.19 -3.99
CA TYR A 99 -4.31 8.07 -3.07
C TYR A 99 -3.18 8.35 -2.05
N LEU A 100 -2.04 8.88 -2.51
CA LEU A 100 -0.93 9.23 -1.62
C LEU A 100 -1.33 10.31 -0.61
N ASP A 101 -1.99 11.38 -1.08
CA ASP A 101 -2.55 12.45 -0.23
C ASP A 101 -3.49 11.87 0.85
N ALA A 102 -4.36 10.92 0.48
CA ALA A 102 -5.27 10.29 1.42
C ALA A 102 -4.56 9.43 2.47
N VAL A 103 -3.50 8.72 2.08
CA VAL A 103 -2.67 7.93 3.01
C VAL A 103 -1.87 8.86 3.93
N GLU A 104 -1.32 9.95 3.42
CA GLU A 104 -0.61 10.95 4.21
C GLU A 104 -1.54 11.59 5.24
N ALA A 105 -2.69 12.11 4.81
CA ALA A 105 -3.69 12.72 5.69
C ALA A 105 -4.16 11.74 6.78
N TYR A 106 -4.38 10.49 6.39
CA TYR A 106 -4.69 9.42 7.34
C TYR A 106 -3.55 9.22 8.35
N ALA A 107 -2.31 9.08 7.90
CA ALA A 107 -1.15 8.88 8.78
C ALA A 107 -0.95 10.05 9.76
N ARG A 108 -1.18 11.30 9.34
CA ARG A 108 -1.13 12.47 10.23
C ARG A 108 -2.19 12.42 11.33
N SER A 109 -3.42 12.03 10.97
CA SER A 109 -4.47 11.84 11.97
C SER A 109 -4.14 10.76 13.02
N PHE A 110 -3.26 9.79 12.68
CA PHE A 110 -2.72 8.82 13.64
C PHE A 110 -1.69 9.45 14.60
N GLY A 111 -0.91 10.43 14.17
CA GLY A 111 0.03 11.17 15.02
C GLY A 111 -0.68 12.02 16.08
N GLU A 112 -1.75 12.71 15.67
CA GLU A 112 -2.45 13.73 16.48
C GLU A 112 -3.42 13.17 17.54
N GLY A 113 -3.58 11.85 17.62
CA GLY A 113 -4.49 11.21 18.58
C GLY A 113 -5.97 11.27 18.21
N GLY A 114 -6.30 11.55 16.94
CA GLY A 114 -7.67 11.60 16.43
C GLY A 114 -8.46 10.30 16.60
N THR A 115 -9.77 10.44 16.80
CA THR A 115 -10.75 9.34 16.81
C THR A 115 -10.81 8.71 15.42
N ALA A 116 -10.64 7.39 15.35
CA ALA A 116 -10.50 6.66 14.10
C ALA A 116 -11.84 6.47 13.36
N HIS A 117 -12.62 7.52 13.11
CA HIS A 117 -13.80 7.45 12.23
C HIS A 117 -14.14 8.81 11.62
N GLY A 118 -13.74 8.99 10.37
CA GLY A 118 -14.28 9.99 9.44
C GLY A 118 -13.84 9.61 8.04
N GLU A 119 -14.79 9.28 7.15
CA GLU A 119 -14.48 9.30 5.71
C GLU A 119 -13.84 10.65 5.38
N PRO A 120 -12.77 10.70 4.57
CA PRO A 120 -12.21 11.98 4.16
C PRO A 120 -13.31 12.76 3.42
N ASP A 121 -13.78 13.84 4.05
CA ASP A 121 -14.79 14.73 3.50
C ASP A 121 -14.24 15.33 2.21
N ARG A 122 -14.78 14.92 1.06
CA ARG A 122 -14.31 15.30 -0.28
C ARG A 122 -14.85 16.68 -0.73
N THR A 123 -14.99 17.60 0.20
CA THR A 123 -15.36 19.00 -0.07
C THR A 123 -14.65 19.93 0.91
N ASP A 124 -13.51 20.53 0.51
CA ASP A 124 -13.46 21.94 0.14
C ASP A 124 -12.04 22.53 0.13
N ASP A 125 -11.84 23.35 -0.89
CA ASP A 125 -11.06 24.58 -0.96
C ASP A 125 -9.61 24.63 -0.42
N GLN A 126 -8.69 24.70 -1.39
CA GLN A 126 -7.30 25.13 -1.24
C GLN A 126 -7.18 26.59 -0.77
N THR A 127 -7.60 26.98 0.43
CA THR A 127 -7.19 28.30 0.97
C THR A 127 -7.30 28.38 2.50
N ASN A 128 -6.27 27.91 3.23
CA ASN A 128 -5.66 28.71 4.30
C ASN A 128 -4.38 28.02 4.83
N ARG A 129 -3.21 28.42 4.32
CA ARG A 129 -1.97 28.27 5.09
C ARG A 129 -1.89 29.48 6.00
N THR A 130 -2.33 29.32 7.24
CA THR A 130 -1.96 30.24 8.32
C THR A 130 -0.63 29.79 8.87
N ASP A 131 0.37 30.66 8.70
CA ASP A 131 1.68 30.54 9.31
C ASP A 131 1.53 30.59 10.84
N ASP A 132 1.53 29.43 11.50
CA ASP A 132 1.69 29.35 12.95
C ASP A 132 3.17 29.10 13.27
N GLU A 133 3.80 30.15 13.79
CA GLU A 133 5.17 30.19 14.30
C GLU A 133 5.28 29.43 15.64
N ASP A 134 5.33 28.09 15.60
CA ASP A 134 5.89 27.24 16.65
C ASP A 134 6.33 25.92 16.00
N GLY A 135 7.65 25.70 15.89
CA GLY A 135 8.36 24.61 15.20
C GLY A 135 7.52 23.40 14.75
N ASP A 136 7.17 23.40 13.46
CA ASP A 136 6.49 22.33 12.72
C ASP A 136 7.36 21.06 12.71
N THR A 137 7.28 20.26 13.78
CA THR A 137 7.80 18.90 13.77
C THR A 137 6.77 18.04 13.07
N THR A 138 7.06 17.61 11.84
CA THR A 138 6.24 16.59 11.18
C THR A 138 6.32 15.26 11.96
N ASP A 139 5.32 14.39 11.80
CA ASP A 139 5.17 13.18 12.63
C ASP A 139 6.38 12.23 12.59
N LEU A 140 7.15 12.23 11.50
CA LEU A 140 8.34 11.37 11.34
C LEU A 140 9.64 12.17 11.22
N ASP A 141 9.66 13.45 11.60
CA ASP A 141 10.87 14.26 11.56
C ASP A 141 12.01 13.62 12.35
N GLY A 142 13.21 13.65 11.77
CA GLY A 142 14.40 13.07 12.36
C GLY A 142 14.44 11.54 12.32
N LEU A 143 13.46 10.86 11.72
CA LEU A 143 13.53 9.43 11.46
C LEU A 143 14.20 9.12 10.13
N ARG A 144 15.07 8.11 10.13
CA ARG A 144 15.67 7.56 8.91
C ARG A 144 15.22 6.12 8.70
N ILE A 145 14.61 5.86 7.54
CA ILE A 145 13.92 4.60 7.23
C ILE A 145 14.46 4.03 5.90
N ALA A 146 14.69 2.72 5.86
CA ALA A 146 15.02 2.01 4.63
C ALA A 146 13.77 1.37 4.01
N VAL A 147 13.57 1.48 2.69
CA VAL A 147 12.41 0.88 2.00
C VAL A 147 12.88 0.08 0.79
N ASP A 148 12.74 -1.24 0.85
CA ASP A 148 12.95 -2.14 -0.29
C ASP A 148 11.64 -2.37 -1.03
N CYS A 149 11.49 -1.67 -2.15
CA CYS A 149 10.29 -1.73 -2.98
C CYS A 149 10.23 -2.99 -3.86
N GLY A 150 11.30 -3.80 -3.89
CA GLY A 150 11.37 -5.04 -4.65
C GLY A 150 11.09 -4.88 -6.15
N ASN A 151 11.37 -3.71 -6.73
CA ASN A 151 10.99 -3.32 -8.10
C ASN A 151 9.48 -3.33 -8.40
N GLY A 152 8.64 -3.40 -7.36
CA GLY A 152 7.19 -3.38 -7.43
C GLY A 152 6.57 -1.99 -7.29
N MET A 153 5.25 -1.97 -7.15
CA MET A 153 4.45 -0.75 -7.11
C MET A 153 4.56 0.07 -5.82
N ALA A 154 5.30 -0.39 -4.82
CA ALA A 154 5.65 0.42 -3.66
C ALA A 154 6.59 1.58 -4.03
N GLY A 155 7.39 1.45 -5.10
CA GLY A 155 8.38 2.44 -5.55
C GLY A 155 7.86 3.88 -5.63
N PRO A 156 6.77 4.14 -6.37
CA PRO A 156 6.18 5.47 -6.45
C PRO A 156 5.25 5.85 -5.28
N ALA A 157 5.08 4.97 -4.27
CA ALA A 157 4.08 5.14 -3.21
C ALA A 157 4.71 5.30 -1.81
N THR A 158 5.10 4.21 -1.16
CA THR A 158 5.56 4.22 0.25
C THR A 158 6.70 5.21 0.50
N PRO A 159 7.76 5.29 -0.33
CA PRO A 159 8.82 6.27 -0.13
C PRO A 159 8.38 7.72 -0.30
N THR A 160 7.34 7.99 -1.07
CA THR A 160 6.78 9.33 -1.27
C THR A 160 6.08 9.78 0.00
N VAL A 161 5.11 9.00 0.47
CA VAL A 161 4.34 9.27 1.69
C VAL A 161 5.25 9.44 2.91
N LEU A 162 6.23 8.54 3.09
CA LEU A 162 7.13 8.64 4.25
C LEU A 162 7.99 9.93 4.23
N ARG A 163 8.37 10.43 3.05
CA ARG A 163 9.11 11.70 2.93
C ARG A 163 8.20 12.91 3.17
N GLU A 164 6.96 12.85 2.72
CA GLU A 164 5.96 13.90 2.98
C GLU A 164 5.63 14.00 4.47
N LEU A 165 5.65 12.87 5.17
CA LEU A 165 5.58 12.79 6.64
C LEU A 165 6.90 13.16 7.36
N GLY A 166 7.94 13.57 6.64
CA GLY A 166 9.21 14.09 7.15
C GLY A 166 10.36 13.11 7.38
N ALA A 167 10.16 11.81 7.11
CA ALA A 167 11.23 10.85 7.27
C ALA A 167 12.31 11.01 6.18
N THR A 168 13.57 10.79 6.56
CA THR A 168 14.66 10.56 5.60
C THR A 168 14.57 9.13 5.08
N VAL A 169 14.18 8.96 3.81
CA VAL A 169 13.95 7.64 3.22
C VAL A 169 15.05 7.23 2.23
N VAL A 170 15.70 6.09 2.51
CA VAL A 170 16.61 5.43 1.57
C VAL A 170 15.89 4.25 0.92
N THR A 171 15.82 4.25 -0.41
CA THR A 171 15.11 3.23 -1.18
C THR A 171 16.04 2.21 -1.78
N LEU A 172 15.74 0.92 -1.59
CA LEU A 172 16.31 -0.20 -2.33
C LEU A 172 15.30 -0.64 -3.40
N ASN A 173 15.78 -1.02 -4.58
CA ASN A 173 14.95 -1.54 -5.67
C ASN A 173 13.74 -0.65 -6.00
N GLY A 174 13.90 0.68 -5.93
CA GLY A 174 12.80 1.65 -6.05
C GLY A 174 12.29 1.89 -7.48
N ASN A 175 13.07 1.51 -8.49
CA ASN A 175 12.62 1.58 -9.89
C ASN A 175 11.63 0.45 -10.18
N VAL A 176 10.46 0.79 -10.73
CA VAL A 176 9.44 -0.18 -11.15
C VAL A 176 9.97 -0.98 -12.34
N ASP A 177 10.09 -2.29 -12.16
CA ASP A 177 10.49 -3.23 -13.22
C ASP A 177 9.82 -4.60 -12.99
N GLY A 178 8.92 -4.97 -13.90
CA GLY A 178 8.18 -6.23 -13.83
C GLY A 178 9.03 -7.50 -13.99
N HIS A 179 10.33 -7.37 -14.30
CA HIS A 179 11.28 -8.49 -14.26
C HIS A 179 11.82 -8.78 -12.86
N PHE A 180 11.53 -7.92 -11.88
CA PHE A 180 11.97 -8.05 -10.49
C PHE A 180 13.48 -8.35 -10.33
N PRO A 181 14.39 -7.52 -10.89
CA PRO A 181 15.82 -7.82 -10.92
C PRO A 181 16.51 -7.77 -9.55
N GLY A 182 15.99 -7.00 -8.59
CA GLY A 182 16.59 -6.85 -7.26
C GLY A 182 16.38 -8.07 -6.38
N ARG A 183 15.16 -8.63 -6.38
CA ARG A 183 14.79 -9.84 -5.63
C ARG A 183 13.45 -10.37 -6.12
N GLY A 184 13.10 -11.59 -5.72
CA GLY A 184 11.75 -12.11 -5.90
C GLY A 184 10.69 -11.18 -5.28
N SER A 185 9.52 -11.10 -5.93
CA SER A 185 8.42 -10.20 -5.56
C SER A 185 7.99 -10.41 -4.10
N LYS A 186 7.79 -11.66 -3.66
CA LYS A 186 7.41 -11.96 -2.28
C LYS A 186 8.47 -11.49 -1.28
N PRO A 187 8.15 -10.63 -0.29
CA PRO A 187 9.06 -10.32 0.80
C PRO A 187 9.11 -11.49 1.79
N THR A 188 10.26 -12.16 1.90
CA THR A 188 10.58 -13.17 2.91
C THR A 188 11.93 -12.84 3.55
N PRO A 189 12.29 -13.46 4.69
CA PRO A 189 13.62 -13.25 5.29
C PRO A 189 14.78 -13.52 4.33
N GLU A 190 14.61 -14.46 3.39
CA GLU A 190 15.60 -14.80 2.36
C GLU A 190 15.66 -13.76 1.25
N THR A 191 14.51 -13.29 0.73
CA THR A 191 14.50 -12.30 -0.34
C THR A 191 14.90 -10.92 0.16
N LEU A 192 14.64 -10.61 1.45
CA LEU A 192 15.02 -9.35 2.10
C LEU A 192 16.44 -9.36 2.66
N ARG A 193 17.27 -10.35 2.32
CA ARG A 193 18.65 -10.47 2.79
C ARG A 193 19.44 -9.17 2.63
N ASP A 194 19.31 -8.51 1.48
CA ASP A 194 20.08 -7.29 1.20
C ASP A 194 19.60 -6.10 2.04
N LEU A 195 18.28 -5.94 2.22
CA LEU A 195 17.71 -4.93 3.14
C LEU A 195 18.18 -5.16 4.58
N ARG A 196 18.12 -6.42 5.03
CA ARG A 196 18.52 -6.80 6.39
C ARG A 196 20.00 -6.52 6.66
N ALA A 197 20.88 -6.96 5.75
CA ALA A 197 22.30 -6.70 5.84
C ALA A 197 22.59 -5.19 5.79
N PHE A 198 21.93 -4.45 4.90
CA PHE A 198 22.08 -3.01 4.77
C PHE A 198 21.75 -2.26 6.07
N ILE A 199 20.69 -2.67 6.78
CA ILE A 199 20.32 -2.07 8.07
C ILE A 199 21.31 -2.47 9.17
N ALA A 200 21.61 -3.76 9.31
CA ALA A 200 22.53 -4.26 10.33
C ALA A 200 23.93 -3.61 10.21
N ASP A 201 24.47 -3.54 8.99
CA ASP A 201 25.77 -2.94 8.72
C ASP A 201 25.77 -1.42 8.97
N ALA A 202 24.68 -0.73 8.62
CA ALA A 202 24.55 0.72 8.83
C ALA A 202 24.36 1.10 10.31
N ASN A 203 23.88 0.17 11.13
CA ASN A 203 23.58 0.37 12.54
C ASN A 203 24.72 -0.11 13.47
N GLU A 204 25.76 -0.75 12.92
CA GLU A 204 26.90 -1.22 13.71
C GLU A 204 27.58 -0.07 14.46
N GLY A 205 27.57 -0.14 15.80
CA GLY A 205 28.18 0.87 16.66
C GLY A 205 27.35 2.15 16.85
N VAL A 206 26.14 2.23 16.27
CA VAL A 206 25.21 3.35 16.44
C VAL A 206 24.35 3.13 17.69
N THR A 207 24.31 4.11 18.59
CA THR A 207 23.62 3.95 19.89
C THR A 207 22.10 4.12 19.80
N ASP A 208 21.63 5.01 18.92
CA ASP A 208 20.20 5.25 18.67
C ASP A 208 19.92 5.31 17.16
N PRO A 209 19.88 4.14 16.48
CA PRO A 209 19.83 4.10 15.02
C PRO A 209 18.58 4.76 14.43
N GLY A 210 18.83 5.55 13.38
CA GLY A 210 17.86 6.25 12.57
C GLY A 210 17.04 7.30 13.31
N ARG A 211 17.53 7.80 14.44
CA ARG A 211 16.97 8.96 15.14
C ARG A 211 17.97 10.10 15.14
N ALA A 212 17.55 11.27 14.67
CA ALA A 212 18.35 12.47 14.72
C ALA A 212 18.57 12.90 16.18
N GLY A 213 19.82 13.17 16.53
CA GLY A 213 20.16 13.79 17.80
C GLY A 213 19.95 15.31 17.76
N PRO A 214 20.18 16.03 18.88
CA PRO A 214 20.05 17.49 18.94
C PRO A 214 20.97 18.24 17.97
N ASP A 215 22.07 17.60 17.55
CA ASP A 215 23.21 18.25 16.90
C ASP A 215 23.48 17.74 15.46
N GLY A 216 22.59 16.95 14.84
CA GLY A 216 22.82 16.47 13.47
C GLY A 216 21.83 15.44 12.92
N ASP A 217 22.08 15.03 11.67
CA ASP A 217 21.28 14.05 10.93
C ASP A 217 21.31 12.67 11.58
N ALA A 218 20.26 11.87 11.36
CA ALA A 218 20.16 10.50 11.85
C ALA A 218 21.24 9.57 11.24
N GLU A 219 22.04 8.95 12.11
CA GLU A 219 22.95 7.85 11.77
C GLU A 219 22.21 6.52 11.76
N GLY A 220 22.55 5.60 10.87
CA GLY A 220 21.84 4.32 10.75
C GLY A 220 20.37 4.44 10.30
N PHE A 221 19.57 3.43 10.62
CA PHE A 221 18.16 3.30 10.27
C PHE A 221 17.34 2.84 11.47
N ALA A 222 16.18 3.46 11.67
CA ALA A 222 15.30 3.13 12.78
C ALA A 222 14.64 1.76 12.55
N PHE A 223 14.31 1.47 11.30
CA PHE A 223 13.79 0.21 10.80
C PHE A 223 13.79 0.20 9.26
N GLY A 224 13.45 -0.95 8.68
CA GLY A 224 13.22 -1.14 7.25
C GLY A 224 11.83 -1.65 6.93
N ILE A 225 11.39 -1.39 5.69
CA ILE A 225 10.13 -1.90 5.11
C ILE A 225 10.45 -2.63 3.81
N GLY A 226 9.99 -3.88 3.66
CA GLY A 226 10.05 -4.63 2.42
C GLY A 226 8.67 -4.91 1.85
N HIS A 227 8.39 -4.51 0.61
CA HIS A 227 7.08 -4.70 -0.04
C HIS A 227 7.03 -5.89 -1.02
N ASP A 228 5.83 -6.34 -1.34
CA ASP A 228 5.58 -7.22 -2.49
C ASP A 228 5.28 -6.45 -3.78
N GLY A 229 5.10 -7.17 -4.89
CA GLY A 229 5.06 -6.61 -6.24
C GLY A 229 3.96 -5.59 -6.49
N ASP A 230 2.77 -5.76 -5.90
CA ASP A 230 1.66 -4.82 -6.01
C ASP A 230 1.40 -4.00 -4.74
N ALA A 231 2.30 -4.12 -3.76
CA ALA A 231 2.35 -3.34 -2.53
C ALA A 231 1.06 -3.44 -1.69
N ASP A 232 0.38 -4.59 -1.71
CA ASP A 232 -0.66 -4.91 -0.74
C ASP A 232 -0.11 -5.58 0.53
N ARG A 233 1.16 -6.01 0.50
CA ARG A 233 1.88 -6.56 1.66
C ARG A 233 3.16 -5.79 1.95
N PHE A 234 3.55 -5.83 3.22
CA PHE A 234 4.85 -5.36 3.67
C PHE A 234 5.39 -6.26 4.80
N VAL A 235 6.70 -6.18 5.00
CA VAL A 235 7.43 -6.82 6.10
C VAL A 235 8.28 -5.74 6.77
N LEU A 236 8.29 -5.71 8.10
CA LEU A 236 9.17 -4.83 8.86
C LEU A 236 10.47 -5.54 9.21
N VAL A 237 11.57 -4.80 9.12
CA VAL A 237 12.89 -5.20 9.59
C VAL A 237 13.29 -4.24 10.69
N ASP A 238 13.64 -4.75 11.87
CA ASP A 238 14.03 -3.89 13.00
C ASP A 238 15.44 -3.30 12.83
N ALA A 239 15.89 -2.52 13.82
CA ALA A 239 17.19 -1.87 13.81
C ALA A 239 18.37 -2.86 13.85
N ASP A 240 18.17 -4.11 14.25
CA ASP A 240 19.22 -5.13 14.26
C ASP A 240 19.30 -5.89 12.92
N GLY A 241 18.39 -5.59 11.98
CA GLY A 241 18.30 -6.29 10.69
C GLY A 241 17.48 -7.58 10.77
N ASP A 242 16.71 -7.78 11.84
CA ASP A 242 15.85 -8.94 12.01
C ASP A 242 14.41 -8.67 11.56
N VAL A 243 13.77 -9.70 11.02
CA VAL A 243 12.39 -9.58 10.54
C VAL A 243 11.45 -9.57 11.73
N VAL A 244 10.64 -8.51 11.82
CA VAL A 244 9.56 -8.42 12.81
C VAL A 244 8.41 -9.31 12.34
N HIS A 245 8.00 -10.24 13.21
CA HIS A 245 6.89 -11.15 12.94
C HIS A 245 5.58 -10.40 12.69
N GLU A 246 4.83 -10.72 11.61
CA GLU A 246 3.64 -9.96 11.18
C GLU A 246 2.59 -9.77 12.28
N ASP A 247 2.31 -10.81 13.06
CA ASP A 247 1.35 -10.75 14.18
C ASP A 247 1.74 -9.76 15.27
N THR A 248 3.02 -9.40 15.38
CA THR A 248 3.47 -8.35 16.32
C THR A 248 3.01 -6.99 15.83
N VAL A 249 3.11 -6.73 14.53
CA VAL A 249 2.63 -5.50 13.89
C VAL A 249 1.12 -5.41 14.02
N LEU A 250 0.42 -6.50 13.72
CA LEU A 250 -1.04 -6.56 13.86
C LEU A 250 -1.48 -6.34 15.31
N ALA A 251 -0.81 -6.95 16.29
CA ALA A 251 -1.14 -6.76 17.71
C ALA A 251 -0.96 -5.30 18.16
N ILE A 252 0.11 -4.62 17.73
CA ILE A 252 0.34 -3.19 18.04
C ILE A 252 -0.78 -2.31 17.47
N LEU A 253 -1.16 -2.56 16.20
CA LEU A 253 -2.24 -1.81 15.55
C LEU A 253 -3.59 -2.11 16.22
N ALA A 254 -3.90 -3.39 16.43
CA ALA A 254 -5.12 -3.87 17.07
C ALA A 254 -5.33 -3.24 18.46
N GLU A 255 -4.32 -3.29 19.33
CA GLU A 255 -4.33 -2.67 20.66
C GLU A 255 -4.69 -1.18 20.59
N ARG A 256 -4.13 -0.48 19.60
CA ARG A 256 -4.38 0.95 19.41
C ARG A 256 -5.81 1.23 18.96
N TYR A 257 -6.33 0.49 17.99
CA TYR A 257 -7.70 0.68 17.49
C TYR A 257 -8.72 0.33 18.54
N VAL A 258 -8.54 -0.78 19.27
CA VAL A 258 -9.42 -1.19 20.36
C VAL A 258 -9.49 -0.11 21.44
N ARG A 259 -8.35 0.47 21.84
CA ARG A 259 -8.31 1.57 22.82
C ARG A 259 -9.00 2.86 22.37
N ARG A 260 -9.12 3.08 21.07
CA ARG A 260 -9.73 4.29 20.47
C ARG A 260 -11.14 4.04 19.94
N ALA A 261 -11.61 2.80 19.97
CA ALA A 261 -12.91 2.45 19.45
C ALA A 261 -14.00 3.04 20.35
N ASP A 262 -14.98 3.69 19.74
CA ASP A 262 -16.21 4.13 20.42
C ASP A 262 -17.23 2.98 20.56
N ALA A 263 -16.90 1.79 20.05
CA ALA A 263 -17.75 0.61 20.15
C ALA A 263 -17.72 0.02 21.57
N ASP A 264 -18.89 -0.38 22.08
CA ASP A 264 -19.02 -1.02 23.39
C ASP A 264 -18.23 -2.34 23.49
N ASP A 265 -18.08 -3.05 22.37
CA ASP A 265 -17.36 -4.33 22.23
C ASP A 265 -16.57 -4.33 20.90
N PRO A 266 -15.36 -3.75 20.88
CA PRO A 266 -14.57 -3.65 19.66
C PRO A 266 -14.04 -5.03 19.23
N VAL A 267 -14.20 -5.36 17.95
CA VAL A 267 -13.84 -6.67 17.40
C VAL A 267 -12.65 -6.54 16.45
N VAL A 268 -11.67 -7.42 16.63
CA VAL A 268 -10.56 -7.62 15.68
C VAL A 268 -10.75 -8.95 14.96
N VAL A 269 -10.77 -8.92 13.63
CA VAL A 269 -10.88 -10.12 12.80
C VAL A 269 -9.51 -10.52 12.30
N THR A 270 -9.13 -11.78 12.52
CA THR A 270 -7.87 -12.35 12.04
C THR A 270 -8.08 -13.78 11.54
N THR A 271 -7.05 -14.36 10.93
CA THR A 271 -7.11 -15.75 10.45
C THR A 271 -6.91 -16.74 11.61
N PRO A 272 -7.40 -17.99 11.50
CA PRO A 272 -7.22 -19.01 12.55
C PRO A 272 -5.75 -19.34 12.89
N ASN A 273 -4.80 -18.96 12.04
CA ASN A 273 -3.39 -19.24 12.22
C ASN A 273 -2.61 -18.07 12.85
N ALA A 274 -3.28 -16.96 13.15
CA ALA A 274 -2.64 -15.81 13.76
C ALA A 274 -2.23 -16.11 15.22
N SER A 275 -1.14 -15.51 15.66
CA SER A 275 -0.61 -15.68 17.01
C SER A 275 -1.56 -15.15 18.08
N GLY A 276 -1.61 -15.85 19.23
CA GLY A 276 -2.31 -15.39 20.43
C GLY A 276 -1.79 -14.08 21.02
N ARG A 277 -0.66 -13.55 20.51
CA ARG A 277 -0.19 -12.18 20.83
C ARG A 277 -1.23 -11.12 20.53
N ILE A 278 -2.12 -11.36 19.56
CA ILE A 278 -3.23 -10.45 19.25
C ILE A 278 -4.23 -10.51 20.41
N ASP A 279 -4.70 -11.70 20.78
CA ASP A 279 -5.65 -11.92 21.89
C ASP A 279 -5.13 -11.40 23.23
N GLU A 280 -3.81 -11.40 23.46
CA GLU A 280 -3.19 -10.84 24.67
C GLU A 280 -3.27 -9.30 24.75
N ARG A 281 -3.57 -8.63 23.64
CA ARG A 281 -3.50 -7.16 23.49
C ARG A 281 -4.84 -6.48 23.27
N VAL A 282 -5.87 -7.23 22.88
CA VAL A 282 -7.24 -6.73 22.65
C VAL A 282 -8.23 -7.23 23.68
#